data_AF-A0A1V0HRZ7-F1
#
_entry.id   AF-A0A1V0HRZ7-F1
#
_cell.length_a   1.000
_cell.length_b   1.000
_cell.length_c   1.000
_cell.angle_alpha   90.00
_cell.angle_beta   90.00
_cell.angle_gamma   90.00
#
_symmetry.space_group_name_H-M   'P 1'
#
loop_
_entity.id
_entity.type
_entity.pdbx_description
1 polymer ?
#
loop_
_entity_poly.entity_id
_entity_poly.type
_entity_poly.pdbx_seq_one_letter_code
_entity_poly.pdbx_strand_id
1 'polypeptide(L)'
;MRTLRVKESQSKDDSSTGSSSSGSLEELYDHLASSTSRLMLQDANTRSSATLRTRSNRAEADQENRPPQTPSQRQERGAPAPATLPPPRRRKQRGPLSRANQMEREIRRLRNRTVPLIPKLPFSRAVREVMFKLPNQTAPRITEGALQVLQESTELYLTQRFEDAYLLTHHRGRVTLEVRDMILMAYLIDVSHCRS
;
A
#
# COMPACT_ATOMS: atom_id res chain seq x y z
N MET A 1 60.28 39.25 0.45
CA MET A 1 59.41 39.96 -0.52
C MET A 1 58.94 38.98 -1.59
N ARG A 2 57.80 39.26 -2.25
CA ARG A 2 57.24 38.40 -3.31
C ARG A 2 57.91 38.68 -4.65
N THR A 3 58.09 37.66 -5.49
CA THR A 3 58.21 37.82 -6.96
C THR A 3 57.03 37.09 -7.61
N LEU A 4 56.37 37.75 -8.57
CA LEU A 4 55.12 37.30 -9.19
C LEU A 4 55.30 37.05 -10.69
N ARG A 5 55.03 35.81 -11.10
CA ARG A 5 54.08 35.44 -12.16
C ARG A 5 54.16 36.11 -13.56
N VAL A 6 54.59 35.32 -14.54
CA VAL A 6 54.06 35.21 -15.92
C VAL A 6 54.10 33.70 -16.23
N LYS A 7 53.04 32.92 -16.48
CA LYS A 7 51.81 33.03 -17.30
C LYS A 7 52.07 32.88 -18.80
N GLU A 8 52.05 31.63 -19.29
CA GLU A 8 51.90 31.32 -20.71
C GLU A 8 50.90 30.17 -20.92
N SER A 9 50.06 30.34 -21.94
CA SER A 9 49.06 29.42 -22.49
C SER A 9 49.65 28.73 -23.73
N GLN A 10 49.21 27.58 -24.26
CA GLN A 10 47.86 27.20 -24.72
C GLN A 10 47.94 25.69 -25.10
N SER A 11 47.06 24.81 -24.63
CA SER A 11 45.91 24.20 -25.36
C SER A 11 46.19 22.97 -26.23
N LYS A 12 45.19 22.06 -26.28
CA LYS A 12 44.97 20.96 -27.26
C LYS A 12 45.85 19.71 -27.13
N ASP A 13 45.47 18.50 -27.53
CA ASP A 13 44.19 17.80 -27.90
C ASP A 13 44.61 16.30 -27.95
N ASP A 14 43.85 15.22 -27.67
CA ASP A 14 42.48 14.96 -27.17
C ASP A 14 42.43 13.49 -26.62
N SER A 15 41.26 12.99 -26.17
CA SER A 15 40.83 11.58 -26.08
C SER A 15 41.23 10.70 -24.88
N SER A 16 40.27 10.50 -23.97
CA SER A 16 39.96 9.15 -23.46
C SER A 16 38.49 9.05 -23.01
N THR A 17 37.70 8.38 -23.86
CA THR A 17 36.64 7.41 -23.51
C THR A 17 35.86 7.71 -22.21
N GLY A 18 34.64 8.25 -22.23
CA GLY A 18 33.55 7.81 -23.09
C GLY A 18 32.89 6.54 -22.54
N SER A 19 32.08 6.66 -21.47
CA SER A 19 31.14 5.61 -21.09
C SER A 19 29.83 6.21 -20.59
N SER A 20 28.79 6.02 -21.38
CA SER A 20 27.42 6.44 -21.07
C SER A 20 26.74 5.45 -20.13
N SER A 21 25.84 5.96 -19.29
CA SER A 21 24.52 5.33 -19.04
C SER A 21 24.52 3.83 -18.70
N SER A 22 25.06 3.43 -17.55
CA SER A 22 24.90 2.05 -17.02
C SER A 22 24.61 1.96 -15.51
N GLY A 23 24.37 3.08 -14.82
CA GLY A 23 24.04 3.09 -13.38
C GLY A 23 22.57 2.84 -13.02
N SER A 24 21.67 2.70 -13.99
CA SER A 24 20.22 2.84 -13.75
C SER A 24 19.53 1.66 -13.04
N LEU A 25 19.98 0.41 -13.24
CA LEU A 25 19.18 -0.76 -12.83
C LEU A 25 19.69 -1.44 -11.54
N GLU A 26 21.01 -1.60 -11.38
CA GLU A 26 21.60 -2.11 -10.13
C GLU A 26 21.36 -1.15 -8.95
N GLU A 27 21.53 0.17 -9.14
CA GLU A 27 21.24 1.15 -8.07
C GLU A 27 19.76 1.14 -7.66
N LEU A 28 18.83 0.98 -8.63
CA LEU A 28 17.41 0.81 -8.32
C LEU A 28 17.12 -0.52 -7.62
N TYR A 29 17.81 -1.61 -8.00
CA TYR A 29 17.70 -2.90 -7.33
C TYR A 29 18.15 -2.79 -5.88
N ASP A 30 19.34 -2.25 -5.63
CA ASP A 30 19.91 -2.10 -4.28
C ASP A 30 19.11 -1.15 -3.40
N HIS A 31 18.66 -0.01 -3.94
CA HIS A 31 17.86 0.94 -3.19
C HIS A 31 16.47 0.37 -2.82
N LEU A 32 15.85 -0.40 -3.73
CA LEU A 32 14.53 -1.01 -3.50
C LEU A 32 14.61 -2.28 -2.64
N ALA A 33 15.66 -3.09 -2.78
CA ALA A 33 15.97 -4.23 -1.92
C ALA A 33 16.32 -3.78 -0.49
N SER A 34 17.10 -2.72 -0.34
CA SER A 34 17.39 -2.07 0.94
C SER A 34 16.13 -1.54 1.61
N SER A 35 15.26 -0.88 0.84
CA SER A 35 13.97 -0.36 1.34
C SER A 35 13.04 -1.50 1.79
N THR A 36 12.92 -2.56 0.99
CA THR A 36 12.12 -3.75 1.32
C THR A 36 12.64 -4.44 2.58
N SER A 37 13.95 -4.63 2.68
CA SER A 37 14.60 -5.24 3.85
C SER A 37 14.36 -4.44 5.13
N ARG A 38 14.46 -3.10 5.06
CA ARG A 38 14.14 -2.22 6.19
C ARG A 38 12.67 -2.32 6.64
N LEU A 39 11.72 -2.40 5.70
CA LEU A 39 10.31 -2.56 6.01
C LEU A 39 10.00 -3.93 6.66
N MET A 40 10.56 -5.02 6.13
CA MET A 40 10.37 -6.35 6.72
C MET A 40 10.95 -6.46 8.14
N LEU A 41 12.07 -5.79 8.41
CA LEU A 41 12.65 -5.69 9.77
C LEU A 41 11.76 -4.86 10.72
N GLN A 42 11.09 -3.81 10.24
CA GLN A 42 10.13 -3.03 11.03
C GLN A 42 8.89 -3.86 11.39
N ASP A 43 8.32 -4.62 10.45
CA ASP A 43 7.17 -5.51 10.69
C ASP A 43 7.47 -6.67 11.65
N ALA A 44 8.71 -7.17 11.67
CA ALA A 44 9.15 -8.16 12.66
C ALA A 44 9.19 -7.56 14.08
N ASN A 45 9.60 -6.29 14.20
CA ASN A 45 9.73 -5.60 15.48
C ASN A 45 8.36 -5.21 16.07
N THR A 46 7.41 -4.79 15.23
CA THR A 46 6.03 -4.48 15.68
C THR A 46 5.26 -5.72 16.13
N ARG A 47 5.45 -6.87 15.47
CA ARG A 47 4.85 -8.15 15.88
C ARG A 47 5.33 -8.62 17.24
N SER A 48 6.60 -8.40 17.57
CA SER A 48 7.20 -8.77 18.87
C SER A 48 6.56 -8.02 20.04
N SER A 49 5.99 -6.84 19.81
CA SER A 49 5.30 -6.03 20.83
C SER A 49 3.83 -6.42 21.07
N ALA A 50 3.24 -7.27 20.22
CA ALA A 50 1.79 -7.55 20.22
C ALA A 50 1.38 -8.85 20.95
N THR A 51 2.32 -9.71 21.32
CA THR A 51 2.04 -11.08 21.84
C THR A 51 2.02 -11.21 23.36
N LEU A 52 2.32 -10.14 24.12
CA LEU A 52 2.25 -10.12 25.58
C LEU A 52 0.86 -9.72 26.09
N ARG A 53 -0.16 -10.56 25.82
CA ARG A 53 -1.40 -10.59 26.63
C ARG A 53 -1.69 -12.02 27.10
N THR A 54 -1.44 -12.20 28.39
CA THR A 54 -1.41 -13.43 29.18
C THR A 54 -2.57 -14.39 28.93
N ARG A 55 -2.23 -15.64 28.58
CA ARG A 55 -3.08 -16.82 28.83
C ARG A 55 -3.09 -17.06 30.34
N SER A 56 -4.24 -16.95 31.00
CA SER A 56 -4.46 -17.49 32.34
C SER A 56 -5.65 -18.45 32.31
N ASN A 57 -5.39 -19.74 32.41
CA ASN A 57 -6.42 -20.71 32.75
C ASN A 57 -6.85 -20.46 34.20
N ARG A 58 -8.17 -20.45 34.46
CA ARG A 58 -8.71 -20.71 35.79
C ARG A 58 -9.95 -21.58 35.63
N ALA A 59 -9.95 -22.72 36.29
CA ALA A 59 -11.09 -23.62 36.38
C ALA A 59 -11.88 -23.38 37.68
N GLU A 60 -12.99 -24.10 37.81
CA GLU A 60 -13.83 -24.33 39.00
C GLU A 60 -14.94 -23.30 39.35
N ALA A 61 -16.04 -23.87 39.88
CA ALA A 61 -17.27 -23.26 40.41
C ALA A 61 -18.17 -22.48 39.40
N ASP A 62 -19.50 -22.63 39.33
CA ASP A 62 -20.44 -23.35 40.22
C ASP A 62 -21.61 -24.02 39.46
N GLN A 63 -22.15 -25.10 40.04
CA GLN A 63 -23.43 -25.70 39.66
C GLN A 63 -24.53 -25.25 40.64
N GLU A 64 -25.27 -24.18 40.36
CA GLU A 64 -26.59 -24.02 40.98
C GLU A 64 -27.52 -23.08 40.20
N ASN A 65 -28.54 -23.66 39.54
CA ASN A 65 -29.92 -23.14 39.43
C ASN A 65 -30.75 -24.00 38.46
N ARG A 66 -31.36 -25.06 38.99
CA ARG A 66 -32.43 -25.82 38.34
C ARG A 66 -33.61 -25.95 39.30
N PRO A 67 -34.68 -25.16 39.16
CA PRO A 67 -35.92 -25.41 39.88
C PRO A 67 -36.64 -26.65 39.32
N PRO A 68 -37.54 -27.29 40.09
CA PRO A 68 -37.84 -28.72 39.93
C PRO A 68 -39.00 -29.00 38.96
N GLN A 69 -39.06 -30.25 38.48
CA GLN A 69 -40.27 -30.82 37.90
C GLN A 69 -41.08 -31.54 38.98
N THR A 70 -42.36 -31.21 39.12
CA THR A 70 -43.37 -32.08 39.75
C THR A 70 -44.65 -32.10 38.91
N PRO A 71 -45.38 -33.23 38.89
CA PRO A 71 -46.41 -33.48 37.87
C PRO A 71 -47.82 -33.13 38.34
N SER A 72 -48.69 -32.69 37.43
CA SER A 72 -50.14 -32.82 37.64
C SER A 72 -50.94 -32.77 36.33
N GLN A 73 -51.95 -33.62 36.23
CA GLN A 73 -52.91 -33.67 35.13
C GLN A 73 -54.04 -32.66 35.36
N ARG A 74 -54.52 -31.94 34.33
CA ARG A 74 -55.97 -31.71 34.17
C ARG A 74 -56.40 -31.23 32.77
N GLN A 75 -57.68 -31.47 32.49
CA GLN A 75 -58.39 -31.26 31.23
C GLN A 75 -58.79 -29.80 30.94
N GLU A 76 -58.96 -29.52 29.64
CA GLU A 76 -60.00 -28.68 29.02
C GLU A 76 -60.42 -27.33 29.66
N ARG A 77 -60.15 -26.23 28.93
CA ARG A 77 -61.18 -25.53 28.14
C ARG A 77 -60.60 -24.42 27.24
N GLY A 78 -61.33 -24.05 26.20
CA GLY A 78 -60.84 -23.18 25.12
C GLY A 78 -60.92 -21.67 25.39
N ALA A 79 -60.07 -20.93 24.69
CA ALA A 79 -60.11 -19.49 24.48
C ALA A 79 -59.51 -19.17 23.09
N PRO A 80 -59.91 -18.10 22.39
CA PRO A 80 -59.47 -17.84 21.02
C PRO A 80 -58.00 -17.43 20.96
N ALA A 81 -57.30 -17.89 19.92
CA ALA A 81 -55.88 -17.61 19.73
C ALA A 81 -55.64 -16.11 19.42
N PRO A 82 -54.80 -15.39 20.19
CA PRO A 82 -54.30 -14.09 19.76
C PRO A 82 -53.37 -14.28 18.55
N ALA A 83 -53.47 -13.41 17.56
CA ALA A 83 -52.66 -13.51 16.34
C ALA A 83 -51.16 -13.32 16.67
N THR A 84 -50.42 -14.42 16.67
CA THR A 84 -48.97 -14.43 16.92
C THR A 84 -48.25 -13.65 15.82
N LEU A 85 -47.85 -12.42 16.13
CA LEU A 85 -46.92 -11.67 15.29
C LEU A 85 -45.67 -12.53 15.01
N PRO A 86 -45.22 -12.65 13.76
CA PRO A 86 -44.04 -13.46 13.46
C PRO A 86 -42.84 -12.93 14.24
N PRO A 87 -42.04 -13.79 14.89
CA PRO A 87 -40.94 -13.35 15.73
C PRO A 87 -39.99 -12.47 14.91
N PRO A 88 -39.44 -11.39 15.51
CA PRO A 88 -38.60 -10.45 14.77
C PRO A 88 -37.45 -11.23 14.13
N ARG A 89 -37.43 -11.26 12.78
CA ARG A 89 -36.43 -11.98 12.00
C ARG A 89 -35.05 -11.58 12.51
N ARG A 90 -34.40 -12.46 13.30
CA ARG A 90 -33.03 -12.27 13.77
C ARG A 90 -32.19 -11.91 12.55
N ARG A 91 -31.78 -10.65 12.45
CA ARG A 91 -31.00 -10.13 11.32
C ARG A 91 -29.75 -10.98 11.25
N LYS A 92 -29.72 -11.93 10.31
CA LYS A 92 -28.67 -12.94 10.17
C LYS A 92 -27.36 -12.16 10.09
N GLN A 93 -26.59 -12.16 11.18
CA GLN A 93 -25.37 -11.36 11.24
C GLN A 93 -24.51 -11.82 10.08
N ARG A 94 -24.17 -10.87 9.19
CA ARG A 94 -23.37 -11.19 8.01
C ARG A 94 -22.03 -11.70 8.53
N GLY A 95 -21.76 -12.98 8.33
CA GLY A 95 -20.53 -13.61 8.80
C GLY A 95 -19.30 -12.87 8.28
N PRO A 96 -18.15 -13.02 8.95
CA PRO A 96 -16.91 -12.38 8.53
C PRO A 96 -16.62 -12.71 7.06
N LEU A 97 -16.41 -11.67 6.27
CA LEU A 97 -16.16 -11.81 4.83
C LEU A 97 -14.81 -12.48 4.62
N SER A 98 -14.73 -13.49 3.73
CA SER A 98 -13.45 -14.03 3.29
C SER A 98 -12.53 -12.93 2.78
N ARG A 99 -11.22 -13.03 3.06
CA ARG A 99 -10.20 -12.06 2.65
C ARG A 99 -10.24 -11.77 1.14
N ALA A 100 -10.49 -12.79 0.32
CA ALA A 100 -10.67 -12.63 -1.12
C ALA A 100 -11.88 -11.73 -1.47
N ASN A 101 -13.02 -11.91 -0.79
CA ASN A 101 -14.22 -11.10 -1.00
C ASN A 101 -14.07 -9.66 -0.46
N GLN A 102 -13.18 -9.44 0.52
CA GLN A 102 -12.84 -8.09 1.00
C GLN A 102 -11.98 -7.38 -0.05
N MET A 103 -10.90 -8.03 -0.52
CA MET A 103 -10.03 -7.55 -1.59
C MET A 103 -10.82 -7.23 -2.87
N GLU A 104 -11.71 -8.12 -3.31
CA GLU A 104 -12.51 -7.88 -4.52
C GLU A 104 -13.44 -6.67 -4.39
N ARG A 105 -14.07 -6.49 -3.21
CA ARG A 105 -14.88 -5.29 -2.94
C ARG A 105 -14.04 -4.03 -2.91
N GLU A 106 -12.82 -4.11 -2.40
CA GLU A 106 -11.88 -2.99 -2.39
C GLU A 106 -11.45 -2.60 -3.81
N ILE A 107 -11.06 -3.57 -4.64
CA ILE A 107 -10.73 -3.35 -6.07
C ILE A 107 -11.90 -2.67 -6.79
N ARG A 108 -13.12 -3.20 -6.65
CA ARG A 108 -14.34 -2.58 -7.22
C ARG A 108 -14.61 -1.18 -6.68
N ARG A 109 -14.40 -0.95 -5.37
CA ARG A 109 -14.58 0.37 -4.73
C ARG A 109 -13.59 1.40 -5.23
N LEU A 110 -12.32 1.02 -5.39
CA LEU A 110 -11.24 1.90 -5.85
C LEU A 110 -11.41 2.23 -7.33
N ARG A 111 -11.67 1.24 -8.19
CA ARG A 111 -11.90 1.45 -9.63
C ARG A 111 -13.12 2.33 -9.94
N ASN A 112 -14.18 2.25 -9.12
CA ASN A 112 -15.39 3.05 -9.30
C ASN A 112 -15.30 4.48 -8.72
N ARG A 113 -14.16 4.88 -8.14
CA ARG A 113 -13.98 6.20 -7.50
C ARG A 113 -12.77 6.92 -8.05
N THR A 114 -12.99 8.14 -8.53
CA THR A 114 -11.95 9.04 -9.05
C THR A 114 -11.40 10.00 -7.99
N VAL A 115 -11.47 9.62 -6.71
CA VAL A 115 -10.98 10.43 -5.59
C VAL A 115 -9.51 10.10 -5.36
N PRO A 116 -8.61 11.09 -5.20
CA PRO A 116 -7.20 10.83 -4.92
C PRO A 116 -7.01 9.95 -3.69
N LEU A 117 -6.15 8.93 -3.84
CA LEU A 117 -5.85 7.92 -2.83
C LEU A 117 -4.73 8.38 -1.89
N ILE A 118 -3.83 9.24 -2.37
CA ILE A 118 -2.72 9.77 -1.56
C ILE A 118 -3.23 11.00 -0.77
N PRO A 119 -2.97 11.12 0.54
CA PRO A 119 -3.36 12.31 1.29
C PRO A 119 -2.63 13.57 0.77
N LYS A 120 -3.37 14.65 0.49
CA LYS A 120 -2.84 15.88 -0.13
C LYS A 120 -1.65 16.51 0.63
N LEU A 121 -1.65 16.46 1.97
CA LEU A 121 -0.61 17.08 2.80
C LEU A 121 0.78 16.44 2.66
N PRO A 122 0.97 15.12 2.86
CA PRO A 122 2.26 14.47 2.60
C PRO A 122 2.68 14.56 1.12
N PHE A 123 1.75 14.48 0.17
CA PHE A 123 2.08 14.70 -1.25
C PHE A 123 2.66 16.11 -1.47
N SER A 124 2.03 17.16 -0.94
CA SER A 124 2.55 18.53 -1.02
C SER A 124 3.93 18.70 -0.39
N ARG A 125 4.22 17.99 0.71
CA ARG A 125 5.55 18.00 1.34
C ARG A 125 6.59 17.35 0.42
N ALA A 126 6.29 16.18 -0.15
CA ALA A 126 7.19 15.47 -1.07
C ALA A 126 7.48 16.28 -2.34
N VAL A 127 6.45 16.88 -2.97
CA VAL A 127 6.64 17.76 -4.14
C VAL A 127 7.57 18.93 -3.81
N ARG A 128 7.36 19.60 -2.67
CA ARG A 128 8.23 20.70 -2.24
C ARG A 128 9.66 20.23 -1.96
N GLU A 129 9.83 19.07 -1.32
CA GLU A 129 11.15 18.48 -1.07
C GLU A 129 11.92 18.23 -2.38
N VAL A 130 11.25 17.69 -3.41
CA VAL A 130 11.86 17.51 -4.74
C VAL A 130 12.20 18.86 -5.37
N MET A 131 11.28 19.84 -5.35
CA MET A 131 11.53 21.18 -5.91
C MET A 131 12.72 21.89 -5.24
N PHE A 132 12.93 21.72 -3.94
CA PHE A 132 14.09 22.27 -3.22
C PHE A 132 15.42 21.58 -3.57
N LYS A 133 15.40 20.39 -4.17
CA LYS A 133 16.62 19.69 -4.65
C LYS A 133 17.05 20.13 -6.05
N LEU A 134 16.19 20.84 -6.81
CA LEU A 134 16.55 21.30 -8.15
C LEU A 134 17.53 22.49 -8.06
N PRO A 135 18.67 22.45 -8.77
CA PRO A 135 19.59 23.57 -8.80
C PRO A 135 18.94 24.80 -9.46
N ASN A 136 19.26 25.98 -8.92
CA ASN A 136 18.91 27.31 -9.44
C ASN A 136 17.44 27.76 -9.33
N GLN A 137 16.60 27.19 -8.43
CA GLN A 137 15.23 27.69 -8.19
C GLN A 137 15.01 28.24 -6.78
N THR A 138 14.73 29.54 -6.70
CA THR A 138 14.16 30.19 -5.50
C THR A 138 12.81 29.57 -5.18
N ALA A 139 12.58 29.20 -3.91
CA ALA A 139 11.40 28.52 -3.35
C ALA A 139 10.09 28.74 -4.17
N PRO A 140 9.74 27.83 -5.10
CA PRO A 140 8.65 28.08 -6.03
C PRO A 140 7.29 28.03 -5.35
N ARG A 141 6.43 29.00 -5.68
CA ARG A 141 5.04 29.04 -5.21
C ARG A 141 4.19 28.12 -6.09
N ILE A 142 3.63 27.07 -5.48
CA ILE A 142 2.75 26.10 -6.15
C ILE A 142 1.29 26.54 -5.98
N THR A 143 0.57 26.72 -7.09
CA THR A 143 -0.89 26.95 -7.11
C THR A 143 -1.64 25.68 -6.72
N GLU A 144 -2.79 25.78 -6.06
CA GLU A 144 -3.59 24.61 -5.66
C GLU A 144 -3.95 23.70 -6.85
N GLY A 145 -4.43 24.27 -7.96
CA GLY A 145 -4.73 23.51 -9.18
C GLY A 145 -3.51 22.80 -9.78
N ALA A 146 -2.32 23.43 -9.72
CA ALA A 146 -1.08 22.80 -10.19
C ALA A 146 -0.70 21.60 -9.29
N LEU A 147 -0.86 21.72 -7.97
CA LEU A 147 -0.64 20.62 -7.03
C LEU A 147 -1.63 19.46 -7.27
N GLN A 148 -2.89 19.78 -7.57
CA GLN A 148 -3.91 18.77 -7.91
C GLN A 148 -3.56 18.03 -9.21
N VAL A 149 -3.22 18.74 -10.28
CA VAL A 149 -2.83 18.11 -11.56
C VAL A 149 -1.58 17.24 -11.41
N LEU A 150 -0.57 17.69 -10.65
CA LEU A 150 0.60 16.87 -10.32
C LEU A 150 0.21 15.59 -9.57
N GLN A 151 -0.73 15.68 -8.62
CA GLN A 151 -1.19 14.52 -7.87
C GLN A 151 -1.95 13.53 -8.76
N GLU A 152 -2.93 14.00 -9.53
CA GLU A 152 -3.74 13.18 -10.43
C GLU A 152 -2.87 12.47 -11.48
N SER A 153 -1.91 13.19 -12.08
CA SER A 153 -0.95 12.62 -13.04
C SER A 153 -0.07 11.55 -12.40
N THR A 154 0.39 11.77 -11.16
CA THR A 154 1.24 10.80 -10.44
C THR A 154 0.46 9.55 -10.06
N GLU A 155 -0.76 9.69 -9.55
CA GLU A 155 -1.61 8.55 -9.18
C GLU A 155 -2.05 7.73 -10.42
N LEU A 156 -2.33 8.40 -11.54
CA LEU A 156 -2.60 7.73 -12.82
C LEU A 156 -1.39 6.92 -13.30
N TYR A 157 -0.20 7.54 -13.34
CA TYR A 157 1.04 6.88 -13.74
C TYR A 157 1.33 5.64 -12.87
N LEU A 158 1.24 5.78 -11.54
CA LEU A 158 1.46 4.67 -10.61
C LEU A 158 0.43 3.55 -10.82
N THR A 159 -0.84 3.88 -11.04
CA THR A 159 -1.89 2.88 -11.28
C THR A 159 -1.60 2.07 -12.54
N GLN A 160 -1.29 2.74 -13.66
CA GLN A 160 -0.90 2.08 -14.91
C GLN A 160 0.35 1.20 -14.71
N ARG A 161 1.36 1.71 -13.99
CA ARG A 161 2.58 0.96 -13.66
C ARG A 161 2.31 -0.34 -12.90
N PHE A 162 1.40 -0.30 -11.93
CA PHE A 162 1.01 -1.47 -11.16
C PHE A 162 0.16 -2.45 -11.97
N GLU A 163 -0.68 -1.99 -12.89
CA GLU A 163 -1.44 -2.88 -13.78
C GLU A 163 -0.49 -3.65 -14.71
N ASP A 164 0.47 -2.98 -15.35
CA ASP A 164 1.50 -3.62 -16.19
C ASP A 164 2.36 -4.63 -15.39
N ALA A 165 2.89 -4.22 -14.23
CA ALA A 165 3.70 -5.10 -13.38
C ALA A 165 2.89 -6.29 -12.83
N TYR A 166 1.57 -6.13 -12.64
CA TYR A 166 0.69 -7.23 -12.26
C TYR A 166 0.44 -8.22 -13.41
N LEU A 167 0.43 -7.78 -14.67
CA LEU A 167 0.40 -8.69 -15.82
C LEU A 167 1.66 -9.59 -15.85
N LEU A 168 2.84 -9.03 -15.58
CA LEU A 168 4.09 -9.81 -15.45
C LEU A 168 4.05 -10.78 -14.26
N THR A 169 3.50 -10.34 -13.13
CA THR A 169 3.26 -11.19 -11.95
C THR A 169 2.39 -12.41 -12.32
N HIS A 170 1.31 -12.17 -13.07
CA HIS A 170 0.39 -13.21 -13.51
C HIS A 170 1.01 -14.14 -14.56
N HIS A 171 1.81 -13.59 -15.48
CA HIS A 171 2.50 -14.35 -16.53
C HIS A 171 3.37 -15.50 -15.97
N ARG A 172 4.02 -15.29 -14.82
CA ARG A 172 4.79 -16.34 -14.10
C ARG A 172 3.98 -17.17 -13.10
N GLY A 173 2.65 -17.13 -13.17
CA GLY A 173 1.76 -17.93 -12.32
C GLY A 173 1.67 -17.48 -10.86
N ARG A 174 1.94 -16.20 -10.57
CA ARG A 174 1.81 -15.62 -9.22
C ARG A 174 0.61 -14.66 -9.14
N VAL A 175 0.19 -14.37 -7.91
CA VAL A 175 -0.89 -13.42 -7.57
C VAL A 175 -0.38 -12.28 -6.67
N THR A 176 0.79 -12.46 -6.05
CA THR A 176 1.45 -11.44 -5.23
C THR A 176 2.48 -10.72 -6.09
N LEU A 177 2.28 -9.42 -6.30
CA LEU A 177 3.23 -8.56 -7.01
C LEU A 177 4.53 -8.46 -6.20
N GLU A 178 5.67 -8.73 -6.84
CA GLU A 178 6.99 -8.65 -6.22
C GLU A 178 7.83 -7.55 -6.88
N VAL A 179 8.86 -7.08 -6.17
CA VAL A 179 9.83 -6.08 -6.63
C VAL A 179 10.42 -6.44 -8.00
N ARG A 180 10.65 -7.73 -8.26
CA ARG A 180 11.18 -8.25 -9.53
C ARG A 180 10.28 -7.95 -10.72
N ASP A 181 8.95 -8.00 -10.54
CA ASP A 181 7.99 -7.71 -11.61
C ASP A 181 8.03 -6.22 -11.98
N MET A 182 8.20 -5.33 -11.00
CA MET A 182 8.35 -3.89 -11.24
C MET A 182 9.69 -3.53 -11.93
N ILE A 183 10.79 -4.18 -11.54
CA ILE A 183 12.11 -3.97 -12.18
C ILE A 183 12.09 -4.45 -13.63
N LEU A 184 11.53 -5.63 -13.90
CA LEU A 184 11.36 -6.13 -15.26
C LEU A 184 10.51 -5.15 -16.08
N MET A 185 9.46 -4.59 -15.48
CA MET A 185 8.62 -3.61 -16.17
C MET A 185 9.36 -2.28 -16.44
N ALA A 186 10.26 -1.84 -15.56
CA ALA A 186 11.13 -0.69 -15.80
C ALA A 186 12.02 -0.92 -17.03
N TYR A 187 12.74 -2.05 -17.04
CA TYR A 187 13.58 -2.46 -18.17
C TYR A 187 12.82 -2.52 -19.50
N LEU A 188 11.59 -3.07 -19.52
CA LEU A 188 10.77 -3.13 -20.74
C LEU A 188 10.34 -1.75 -21.26
N ILE A 189 10.18 -0.76 -20.39
CA ILE A 189 9.91 0.64 -20.80
C ILE A 189 11.17 1.28 -21.38
N ASP A 190 12.31 1.15 -20.72
CA ASP A 190 13.55 1.78 -21.19
C ASP A 190 13.94 1.24 -22.58
N VAL A 191 13.82 -0.09 -22.78
CA VAL A 191 14.07 -0.74 -24.07
C VAL A 191 13.08 -0.32 -25.17
N SER A 192 11.81 -0.03 -24.85
CA SER A 192 10.85 0.44 -25.87
C SER A 192 11.08 1.90 -26.27
N HIS A 193 11.50 2.74 -25.33
CA HIS A 193 11.83 4.15 -25.58
C HIS A 193 13.16 4.31 -26.35
N CYS A 194 14.12 3.40 -26.16
CA CYS A 194 15.36 3.39 -26.94
C CYS A 194 15.24 2.77 -28.35
N ARG A 195 14.07 2.26 -28.73
CA ARG A 195 13.82 1.59 -30.03
C ARG A 195 12.79 2.30 -30.91
N SER A 196 12.30 3.45 -30.48
CA SER A 196 11.34 4.31 -31.19
C SER A 196 12.02 5.61 -31.65
#